data_AF-A0A3D4EER8-F1
#
_entry.id   AF-A0A3D4EER8-F1
#
_cell.length_a   1.000
_cell.length_b   1.000
_cell.length_c   1.000
_cell.angle_alpha   90.00
_cell.angle_beta   90.00
_cell.angle_gamma   90.00
#
_symmetry.space_group_name_H-M   'P 1'
#
loop_
_entity.id
_entity.type
_entity.pdbx_description
1 polymer ?
#
loop_
_entity_poly.entity_id
_entity_poly.type
_entity_poly.pdbx_seq_one_letter_code
_entity_poly.pdbx_strand_id
1 'polypeptide(L)'
;EDGYHGDDIRELARLFCEKYGESWMDKSQAERHEMMAKFGLEHNLPKMKSDLERYGIKYDEWFYESSLHESGYVADSVAKLAERGYTYEKDGALWLKTSEILRENLLKAGKKPEDIDKLELKDDVLRRANGFYTYFAADIAYHRNKLAVRNFDLAINIWGADHHG
;
A
#
# COMPACT_ATOMS: atom_id res chain seq x y z
N GLU A 1 8.72 -13.83 15.92
CA GLU A 1 10.13 -13.53 16.23
C GLU A 1 10.69 -12.37 15.38
N ASP A 2 10.06 -12.03 14.24
CA ASP A 2 10.45 -10.89 13.39
C ASP A 2 9.56 -9.64 13.57
N GLY A 3 9.36 -9.17 14.80
CA GLY A 3 8.56 -7.97 15.08
C GLY A 3 9.42 -6.76 15.45
N TYR A 4 8.93 -5.55 15.21
CA TYR A 4 9.53 -4.36 15.83
C TYR A 4 9.36 -4.46 17.36
N HIS A 5 10.47 -4.39 18.11
CA HIS A 5 10.50 -4.60 19.55
C HIS A 5 10.66 -3.29 20.35
N GLY A 6 10.21 -2.17 19.78
CA GLY A 6 10.26 -0.88 20.46
C GLY A 6 9.48 -0.88 21.77
N ASP A 7 9.88 0.00 22.69
CA ASP A 7 9.22 0.16 23.99
C ASP A 7 7.76 0.64 23.84
N ASP A 8 7.45 1.32 22.73
CA ASP A 8 6.10 1.72 22.33
C ASP A 8 5.17 0.52 22.10
N ILE A 9 5.67 -0.57 21.48
CA ILE A 9 4.88 -1.79 21.26
C ILE A 9 4.60 -2.52 22.57
N ARG A 10 5.57 -2.56 23.50
CA ARG A 10 5.38 -3.16 24.83
C ARG A 10 4.35 -2.38 25.64
N GLU A 11 4.43 -1.06 25.61
CA GLU A 11 3.48 -0.19 26.27
C GLU A 11 2.07 -0.34 25.68
N LEU A 12 1.95 -0.40 24.36
CA LEU A 12 0.67 -0.63 23.70
C LEU A 12 0.06 -1.98 24.08
N ALA A 13 0.87 -3.04 24.18
CA ALA A 13 0.41 -4.35 24.64
C ALA A 13 -0.09 -4.32 26.10
N ARG A 14 0.62 -3.61 27.00
CA ARG A 14 0.18 -3.39 28.38
C ARG A 14 -1.18 -2.69 28.42
N LEU A 15 -1.31 -1.57 27.70
CA LEU A 15 -2.57 -0.80 27.63
C LEU A 15 -3.72 -1.61 27.01
N PHE A 16 -3.43 -2.47 26.04
CA PHE A 16 -4.42 -3.39 25.46
C PHE A 16 -4.94 -4.37 26.52
N CYS A 17 -4.03 -5.03 27.25
CA CYS A 17 -4.38 -5.94 28.33
C CYS A 17 -5.16 -5.23 29.45
N GLU A 18 -4.81 -3.99 29.79
CA GLU A 18 -5.55 -3.19 30.77
C GLU A 18 -6.97 -2.86 30.31
N LYS A 19 -7.16 -2.52 29.03
CA LYS A 19 -8.48 -2.19 28.48
C LYS A 19 -9.40 -3.41 28.38
N TYR A 20 -8.88 -4.55 27.95
CA TYR A 20 -9.70 -5.73 27.63
C TYR A 20 -9.63 -6.86 28.66
N GLY A 21 -8.74 -6.77 29.65
CA GLY A 21 -8.50 -7.83 30.63
C GLY A 21 -8.19 -9.16 29.95
N GLU A 22 -8.92 -10.20 30.35
CA GLU A 22 -8.78 -11.56 29.80
C GLU A 22 -9.77 -11.87 28.67
N SER A 23 -10.74 -10.99 28.40
CA SER A 23 -11.88 -11.24 27.50
C SER A 23 -11.51 -11.51 26.03
N TRP A 24 -10.28 -11.18 25.64
CA TRP A 24 -9.76 -11.41 24.30
C TRP A 24 -9.11 -12.79 24.14
N MET A 25 -8.78 -13.49 25.24
CA MET A 25 -8.05 -14.77 25.19
C MET A 25 -8.87 -15.91 24.60
N ASP A 26 -10.18 -15.92 24.86
CA ASP A 26 -11.12 -16.94 24.36
C ASP A 26 -11.52 -16.75 22.89
N LYS A 27 -11.07 -15.66 22.26
CA LYS A 27 -11.42 -15.34 20.88
C LYS A 27 -10.56 -16.10 19.88
N SER A 28 -11.08 -16.26 18.67
CA SER A 28 -10.29 -16.80 17.56
C SER A 28 -9.07 -15.91 17.29
N GLN A 29 -8.06 -16.48 16.62
CA GLN A 29 -6.86 -15.72 16.26
C GLN A 29 -7.21 -14.50 15.38
N ALA A 30 -8.15 -14.65 14.45
CA ALA A 30 -8.59 -13.58 13.56
C ALA A 30 -9.21 -12.42 14.36
N GLU A 31 -10.14 -12.72 15.28
CA GLU A 31 -10.76 -11.71 16.14
C GLU A 31 -9.74 -11.01 17.04
N ARG A 32 -8.76 -11.75 17.58
CA ARG A 32 -7.68 -11.16 18.38
C ARG A 32 -6.85 -10.18 17.56
N HIS A 33 -6.47 -10.55 16.34
CA HIS A 33 -5.71 -9.68 15.44
C HIS A 33 -6.51 -8.41 15.09
N GLU A 34 -7.81 -8.55 14.78
CA GLU A 34 -8.68 -7.41 14.50
C GLU A 34 -8.78 -6.45 15.70
N MET A 35 -9.01 -7.00 16.90
CA MET A 35 -9.06 -6.20 18.12
C MET A 35 -7.76 -5.44 18.39
N MET A 36 -6.61 -6.12 18.24
CA MET A 36 -5.30 -5.52 18.45
C MET A 36 -5.00 -4.44 17.40
N ALA A 37 -5.29 -4.70 16.13
CA ALA A 37 -5.11 -3.73 15.05
C ALA A 37 -5.97 -2.48 15.27
N LYS A 38 -7.26 -2.67 15.60
CA LYS A 38 -8.17 -1.57 15.92
C LYS A 38 -7.68 -0.76 17.10
N PHE A 39 -7.28 -1.41 18.19
CA PHE A 39 -6.75 -0.74 19.37
C PHE A 39 -5.48 0.06 19.06
N GLY A 40 -4.55 -0.52 18.30
CA GLY A 40 -3.33 0.17 17.88
C GLY A 40 -3.61 1.42 17.07
N LEU A 41 -4.55 1.36 16.11
CA LEU A 41 -4.99 2.54 15.35
C LEU A 41 -5.64 3.60 16.23
N GLU A 42 -6.56 3.20 17.13
CA GLU A 42 -7.23 4.11 18.07
C GLU A 42 -6.24 4.83 18.98
N HIS A 43 -5.15 4.17 19.38
CA HIS A 43 -4.16 4.72 20.30
C HIS A 43 -3.08 5.56 19.60
N ASN A 44 -2.53 5.07 18.49
CA ASN A 44 -1.38 5.69 17.84
C ASN A 44 -1.77 6.86 16.94
N LEU A 45 -2.91 6.77 16.24
CA LEU A 45 -3.29 7.77 15.25
C LEU A 45 -3.53 9.17 15.86
N PRO A 46 -4.22 9.33 17.02
CA PRO A 46 -4.37 10.63 17.66
C PRO A 46 -3.03 11.24 18.08
N LYS A 47 -2.11 10.41 18.59
CA LYS A 47 -0.76 10.86 18.98
C LYS A 47 0.03 11.36 17.77
N MET A 48 0.04 10.60 16.67
CA MET A 48 0.68 11.02 15.41
C MET A 48 0.12 12.34 14.90
N LYS A 49 -1.22 12.51 14.90
CA LYS A 49 -1.88 13.76 14.51
C LYS A 49 -1.44 14.94 15.38
N SER A 50 -1.47 14.78 16.71
CA SER A 50 -1.03 15.80 17.65
C SER A 50 0.45 16.16 17.45
N ASP A 51 1.32 15.17 17.25
CA ASP A 51 2.75 15.41 17.06
C ASP A 51 3.02 16.21 15.78
N LEU A 52 2.33 15.88 14.67
CA LEU A 52 2.41 16.63 13.42
C LEU A 52 1.89 18.07 13.58
N GLU A 53 0.76 18.26 14.27
CA GLU A 53 0.21 19.60 14.52
C GLU A 53 1.14 20.49 15.33
N ARG A 54 1.89 19.92 16.29
CA ARG A 54 2.92 20.67 17.05
C ARG A 54 4.05 21.19 16.16
N TYR A 55 4.35 20.49 15.07
CA TYR A 55 5.27 20.96 14.03
C TYR A 55 4.59 21.86 12.98
N GLY A 56 3.32 22.21 13.17
CA GLY A 56 2.54 23.02 12.22
C GLY A 56 2.08 22.26 10.98
N ILE A 57 2.17 20.93 10.96
CA ILE A 57 1.79 20.09 9.84
C ILE A 57 0.32 19.65 10.02
N LYS A 58 -0.53 20.02 9.07
CA LYS A 58 -1.95 19.63 9.05
C LYS A 58 -2.27 18.93 7.73
N TYR A 59 -2.92 17.78 7.83
CA TYR A 59 -3.42 17.04 6.67
C TYR A 59 -4.93 17.26 6.55
N ASP A 60 -5.38 17.61 5.36
CA ASP A 60 -6.82 17.72 5.06
C ASP A 60 -7.50 16.35 5.07
N GLU A 61 -6.78 15.29 4.70
CA GLU A 61 -7.31 13.95 4.60
C GLU A 61 -6.33 12.90 5.15
N TRP A 62 -6.84 12.07 6.06
CA TRP A 62 -6.18 10.85 6.53
C TRP A 62 -6.83 9.66 5.83
N PHE A 63 -6.12 9.09 4.86
CA PHE A 63 -6.65 8.04 4.01
C PHE A 63 -6.30 6.65 4.56
N TYR A 64 -7.28 5.74 4.59
CA TYR A 64 -7.10 4.38 5.06
C TYR A 64 -7.00 3.41 3.87
N GLU A 65 -5.92 2.65 3.79
CA GLU A 65 -5.73 1.63 2.74
C GLU A 65 -6.87 0.59 2.74
N SER A 66 -7.37 0.21 3.91
CA SER A 66 -8.48 -0.74 4.05
C SER A 66 -9.71 -0.30 3.24
N SER A 67 -9.97 1.01 3.13
CA SER A 67 -11.07 1.54 2.34
C SER A 67 -10.96 1.23 0.84
N LEU A 68 -9.74 1.09 0.29
CA LEU A 68 -9.53 0.69 -1.12
C LEU A 68 -9.82 -0.80 -1.34
N HIS A 69 -9.48 -1.63 -0.37
CA HIS A 69 -9.70 -3.07 -0.43
C HIS A 69 -11.18 -3.40 -0.23
N GLU A 70 -11.79 -2.86 0.82
CA GLU A 70 -13.19 -3.11 1.19
C GLU A 70 -14.17 -2.62 0.12
N SER A 71 -13.85 -1.50 -0.56
CA SER A 71 -14.66 -1.00 -1.68
C SER A 71 -14.49 -1.79 -2.99
N GLY A 72 -13.53 -2.72 -3.05
CA GLY A 72 -13.17 -3.43 -4.28
C GLY A 72 -12.40 -2.57 -5.30
N TYR A 73 -12.00 -1.35 -4.94
CA TYR A 73 -11.36 -0.41 -5.86
C TYR A 73 -9.97 -0.89 -6.35
N VAL A 74 -9.26 -1.68 -5.55
CA VAL A 74 -8.03 -2.37 -5.99
C VAL A 74 -8.32 -3.35 -7.12
N ALA A 75 -9.34 -4.19 -6.95
CA ALA A 75 -9.73 -5.17 -7.96
C ALA A 75 -10.21 -4.49 -9.26
N ASP A 76 -11.02 -3.44 -9.16
CA ASP A 76 -11.45 -2.64 -10.31
C ASP A 76 -10.27 -2.00 -11.05
N SER A 77 -9.27 -1.47 -10.31
CA SER A 77 -8.09 -0.86 -10.90
C SER A 77 -7.24 -1.88 -11.68
N VAL A 78 -7.05 -3.07 -11.11
CA VAL A 78 -6.34 -4.17 -11.78
C VAL A 78 -7.11 -4.69 -12.99
N ALA A 79 -8.44 -4.84 -12.89
CA ALA A 79 -9.28 -5.25 -14.01
C ALA A 79 -9.15 -4.28 -15.20
N LYS A 80 -9.12 -2.97 -14.95
CA LYS A 80 -8.93 -1.96 -16.02
C LYS A 80 -7.58 -2.05 -16.72
N LEU A 81 -6.52 -2.44 -16.02
CA LEU A 81 -5.22 -2.70 -16.64
C LEU A 81 -5.29 -3.94 -17.54
N ALA A 82 -5.98 -4.98 -17.08
CA ALA A 82 -6.17 -6.20 -17.84
C ALA A 82 -7.02 -6.00 -19.10
N GLU A 83 -8.14 -5.27 -18.99
CA GLU A 83 -9.01 -4.89 -20.12
C GLU A 83 -8.25 -4.14 -21.22
N ARG A 84 -7.23 -3.36 -20.84
CA ARG A 84 -6.38 -2.61 -21.76
C ARG A 84 -5.18 -3.41 -22.28
N GLY A 85 -5.04 -4.67 -21.90
CA GLY A 85 -3.98 -5.57 -22.37
C GLY A 85 -2.61 -5.34 -21.72
N TYR A 86 -2.55 -4.58 -20.61
CA TYR A 86 -1.29 -4.30 -19.88
C TYR A 86 -0.86 -5.43 -18.95
N THR A 87 -1.66 -6.49 -18.79
CA THR A 87 -1.34 -7.59 -17.88
C THR A 87 -1.25 -8.93 -18.59
N TYR A 88 -0.65 -9.91 -17.92
CA TYR A 88 -0.66 -11.31 -18.33
C TYR A 88 -0.64 -12.25 -17.12
N GLU A 89 -1.11 -13.48 -17.28
CA GLU A 89 -1.06 -14.51 -16.24
C GLU A 89 0.18 -15.39 -16.43
N LYS A 90 0.91 -15.67 -15.34
CA LYS A 90 2.05 -16.57 -15.31
C LYS A 90 2.21 -17.17 -13.91
N ASP A 91 2.40 -18.48 -13.85
CA ASP A 91 2.57 -19.25 -12.60
C ASP A 91 1.42 -19.02 -11.59
N GLY A 92 0.20 -18.84 -12.10
CA GLY A 92 -1.02 -18.57 -11.33
C GLY A 92 -1.14 -17.13 -10.80
N ALA A 93 -0.15 -16.28 -11.04
CA ALA A 93 -0.15 -14.87 -10.67
C ALA A 93 -0.46 -13.96 -11.87
N LEU A 94 -1.10 -12.82 -11.60
CA LEU A 94 -1.34 -11.76 -12.58
C LEU A 94 -0.20 -10.74 -12.51
N TRP A 95 0.47 -10.55 -13.64
CA TRP A 95 1.62 -9.66 -13.80
C TRP A 95 1.24 -8.43 -14.62
N LEU A 96 1.83 -7.28 -14.28
CA LEU A 96 1.83 -6.07 -15.09
C LEU A 96 3.04 -6.11 -16.01
N LYS A 97 2.84 -5.76 -17.30
CA LYS A 97 3.91 -5.61 -18.29
C LYS A 97 4.74 -4.34 -18.05
N THR A 98 5.22 -4.14 -16.83
CA THR A 98 5.97 -2.94 -16.42
C THR A 98 7.18 -2.72 -17.31
N SER A 99 7.88 -3.80 -17.68
CA SER A 99 9.06 -3.71 -18.54
C SER A 99 8.74 -3.13 -19.93
N GLU A 100 7.63 -3.54 -20.54
CA GLU A 100 7.16 -3.01 -21.82
C GLU A 100 6.73 -1.55 -21.70
N ILE A 101 5.94 -1.23 -20.67
CA ILE A 101 5.44 0.13 -20.41
C ILE A 101 6.61 1.11 -20.18
N LEU A 102 7.58 0.73 -19.34
CA LEU A 102 8.75 1.56 -19.05
C LEU A 102 9.64 1.71 -20.28
N ARG A 103 9.86 0.64 -21.05
CA ARG A 103 10.62 0.72 -22.31
C ARG A 103 9.98 1.73 -23.27
N GLU A 104 8.67 1.65 -23.47
CA GLU A 104 7.94 2.57 -24.35
C GLU A 104 8.08 4.02 -23.88
N ASN A 105 7.91 4.27 -22.59
CA ASN A 105 8.03 5.60 -22.00
C ASN A 105 9.45 6.18 -22.11
N LEU A 106 10.48 5.36 -21.86
CA LEU A 106 11.88 5.78 -21.98
C LEU A 106 12.27 6.10 -23.43
N LEU A 107 11.79 5.29 -24.39
CA LEU A 107 11.99 5.58 -25.81
C LEU A 107 11.32 6.91 -26.21
N LYS A 108 10.09 7.16 -25.76
CA LYS A 108 9.41 8.45 -25.98
C LYS A 108 10.13 9.63 -25.33
N ALA A 109 10.80 9.40 -24.20
CA ALA A 109 11.65 10.39 -23.53
C ALA A 109 13.02 10.58 -24.19
N GLY A 110 13.30 9.90 -25.32
CA GLY A 110 14.54 10.05 -26.08
C GLY A 110 15.73 9.24 -25.55
N LYS A 111 15.50 8.28 -24.63
CA LYS A 111 16.55 7.33 -24.23
C LYS A 111 16.87 6.38 -25.39
N LYS A 112 18.16 6.07 -25.55
CA LYS A 112 18.63 5.17 -26.59
C LYS A 112 18.28 3.72 -26.23
N PRO A 113 17.92 2.86 -27.21
CA PRO A 113 17.63 1.45 -26.96
C PRO A 113 18.74 0.74 -26.17
N GLU A 114 20.00 0.99 -26.51
CA GLU A 114 21.16 0.33 -25.88
C GLU A 114 21.33 0.72 -24.41
N ASP A 115 20.84 1.89 -24.01
CA ASP A 115 20.87 2.33 -22.61
C ASP A 115 19.67 1.78 -21.82
N ILE A 116 18.53 1.56 -22.48
CA ILE A 116 17.35 0.93 -21.86
C ILE A 116 17.62 -0.56 -21.62
N ASP A 117 18.29 -1.25 -22.55
CA ASP A 117 18.60 -2.68 -22.43
C ASP A 117 19.49 -2.98 -21.21
N LYS A 118 20.28 -1.99 -20.74
CA LYS A 118 21.11 -2.10 -19.53
C LYS A 118 20.32 -1.98 -18.21
N LEU A 119 19.06 -1.55 -18.26
CA LEU A 119 18.25 -1.32 -17.05
C LEU A 119 17.62 -2.59 -16.48
N GLU A 120 17.74 -3.74 -17.18
CA GLU A 120 17.19 -5.03 -16.74
C GLU A 120 15.74 -4.93 -16.23
N LEU A 121 14.89 -4.22 -16.98
CA LEU A 121 13.50 -3.96 -16.60
C LEU A 121 12.75 -5.27 -16.33
N LYS A 122 11.94 -5.29 -15.28
CA LYS A 122 11.16 -6.45 -14.85
C LYS A 122 9.69 -6.11 -14.80
N ASP A 123 8.89 -7.16 -14.88
CA ASP A 123 7.43 -7.09 -14.71
C ASP A 123 7.08 -7.29 -13.24
N ASP A 124 5.99 -6.66 -12.81
CA ASP A 124 5.57 -6.64 -11.41
C ASP A 124 4.31 -7.49 -11.21
N VAL A 125 4.26 -8.20 -10.08
CA VAL A 125 3.06 -8.97 -9.70
C VAL A 125 2.00 -8.03 -9.14
N LEU A 126 0.82 -8.01 -9.75
CA LEU A 126 -0.36 -7.32 -9.22
C LEU A 126 -1.17 -8.21 -8.28
N ARG A 127 -1.34 -9.49 -8.65
CA ARG A 127 -2.08 -10.47 -7.87
C ARG A 127 -1.27 -11.76 -7.78
N ARG A 128 -1.01 -12.21 -6.55
CA ARG A 128 -0.26 -13.43 -6.28
C ARG A 128 -1.10 -14.68 -6.62
N ALA A 129 -0.43 -15.82 -6.74
CA ALA A 129 -1.08 -17.11 -7.03
C ALA A 129 -2.13 -17.54 -5.99
N ASN A 130 -2.02 -17.05 -4.76
CA ASN A 130 -3.02 -17.27 -3.70
C ASN A 130 -4.21 -16.29 -3.76
N GLY A 131 -4.32 -15.47 -4.82
CA GLY A 131 -5.43 -14.56 -5.07
C GLY A 131 -5.31 -13.18 -4.41
N PHE A 132 -4.35 -12.97 -3.51
CA PHE A 132 -4.17 -11.68 -2.84
C PHE A 132 -3.46 -10.66 -3.73
N TYR A 133 -3.96 -9.42 -3.71
CA TYR A 133 -3.30 -8.28 -4.36
C TYR A 133 -2.03 -7.87 -3.61
N THR A 134 -1.05 -7.37 -4.35
CA THR A 134 0.21 -6.86 -3.79
C THR A 134 0.07 -5.40 -3.33
N TYR A 135 1.02 -4.94 -2.51
CA TYR A 135 1.12 -3.51 -2.17
C TYR A 135 1.22 -2.64 -3.44
N PHE A 136 1.90 -3.14 -4.48
CA PHE A 136 2.04 -2.45 -5.76
C PHE A 136 0.69 -2.25 -6.45
N ALA A 137 -0.21 -3.24 -6.41
CA ALA A 137 -1.57 -3.09 -6.90
C ALA A 137 -2.38 -2.08 -6.07
N ALA A 138 -2.21 -2.07 -4.74
CA ALA A 138 -2.84 -1.08 -3.85
C ALA A 138 -2.34 0.34 -4.14
N ASP A 139 -1.04 0.53 -4.37
CA ASP A 139 -0.44 1.82 -4.72
C ASP A 139 -0.95 2.35 -6.07
N ILE A 140 -1.07 1.49 -7.09
CA ILE A 140 -1.68 1.88 -8.37
C ILE A 140 -3.12 2.34 -8.16
N ALA A 141 -3.90 1.58 -7.38
CA ALA A 141 -5.27 1.92 -7.07
C ALA A 141 -5.36 3.26 -6.32
N TYR A 142 -4.45 3.51 -5.38
CA TYR A 142 -4.43 4.76 -4.65
C TYR A 142 -4.06 5.97 -5.52
N HIS A 143 -3.09 5.82 -6.42
CA HIS A 143 -2.76 6.86 -7.41
C HIS A 143 -3.93 7.14 -8.35
N ARG A 144 -4.60 6.08 -8.83
CA ARG A 144 -5.83 6.25 -9.61
C ARG A 144 -6.93 6.93 -8.80
N ASN A 145 -7.07 6.65 -7.51
CA ASN A 145 -8.03 7.35 -6.65
C ASN A 145 -7.73 8.86 -6.57
N LYS A 146 -6.47 9.24 -6.31
CA LYS A 146 -6.05 10.65 -6.29
C LYS A 146 -6.37 11.36 -7.61
N LEU A 147 -6.00 10.76 -8.74
CA LEU A 147 -6.08 11.41 -10.05
C LEU A 147 -7.48 11.34 -10.67
N ALA A 148 -8.15 10.19 -10.61
CA ALA A 148 -9.40 9.94 -11.34
C ALA A 148 -10.68 10.08 -10.50
N VAL A 149 -10.59 9.94 -9.17
CA VAL A 149 -11.76 10.04 -8.27
C VAL A 149 -11.77 11.38 -7.55
N ARG A 150 -10.64 11.74 -6.94
CA ARG A 150 -10.46 13.03 -6.25
C ARG A 150 -10.11 14.16 -7.23
N ASN A 151 -9.85 13.82 -8.50
CA ASN A 151 -9.69 14.74 -9.62
C ASN A 151 -8.58 15.78 -9.41
N PHE A 152 -7.45 15.35 -8.84
CA PHE A 152 -6.26 16.19 -8.79
C PHE A 152 -5.48 16.12 -10.11
N ASP A 153 -5.08 17.28 -10.62
CA ASP A 153 -4.24 17.38 -11.83
C ASP A 153 -2.78 16.97 -11.56
N LEU A 154 -2.32 17.09 -10.31
CA LEU A 154 -0.95 16.82 -9.89
C LEU A 154 -0.94 16.05 -8.57
N ALA A 155 -0.20 14.93 -8.55
CA ALA A 155 0.10 14.17 -7.34
C ALA A 155 1.59 14.27 -7.04
N ILE A 156 1.95 14.84 -5.88
CA ILE A 156 3.32 14.89 -5.38
C ILE A 156 3.43 13.93 -4.20
N ASN A 157 4.35 12.97 -4.28
CA ASN A 157 4.68 12.09 -3.17
C ASN A 157 6.00 12.52 -2.53
N ILE A 158 6.07 12.46 -1.20
CA ILE A 158 7.30 12.66 -0.44
C ILE A 158 7.73 11.29 0.07
N TRP A 159 8.77 10.72 -0.54
CA TRP A 159 9.33 9.42 -0.19
C TRP A 159 10.77 9.54 0.26
N GLY A 160 11.25 8.55 1.01
CA GLY A 160 12.68 8.42 1.30
C GLY A 160 13.47 8.19 0.01
N ALA A 161 14.73 8.65 -0.03
CA ALA A 161 15.58 8.51 -1.22
C ALA A 161 15.91 7.06 -1.58
N ASP A 162 15.73 6.14 -0.63
CA ASP A 162 15.81 4.70 -0.79
C ASP A 162 14.68 4.11 -1.65
N HIS A 163 13.61 4.87 -1.93
CA HIS A 163 12.47 4.46 -2.76
C HIS A 163 12.58 4.95 -4.22
N HIS A 164 13.80 5.09 -4.76
CA HIS A 164 14.02 5.57 -6.13
C HIS A 164 13.85 4.48 -7.21
N GLY A 165 13.80 3.20 -6.80
CA GLY A 165 13.80 2.02 -7.68
C GLY A 165 12.45 1.65 -8.25
#